data_AF-A0A4V1SA62-F1
#
_entry.id   AF-A0A4V1SA62-F1
#
_cell.length_a   1.000
_cell.length_b   1.000
_cell.length_c   1.000
_cell.angle_alpha   90.00
_cell.angle_beta   90.00
_cell.angle_gamma   90.00
#
_symmetry.space_group_name_H-M   'P 1'
#
loop_
_entity.id
_entity.type
_entity.pdbx_description
1 polymer ?
#
loop_
_entity_poly.entity_id
_entity_poly.type
_entity_poly.pdbx_seq_one_letter_code
_entity_poly.pdbx_strand_id
1 'polypeptide(L)'
;MTEEQASKSKQILIGAVILGTITVGMLTLLIGWRYVPGLFGEWLGVIAGLLSTPFLLEASFVVLGLVIVVGLNSWRRIKDGEEFVYLEQVEGPGTERLPDQARWAVYREKPLPPGTLTLLEQAEGAVAIGDFEAAAAAVAAMSHEELAADGVLEVRLALAEAGGKTALADRL
;
A
#
# COMPACT_ATOMS: atom_id res chain seq x y z
N MET A 1 -2.45 -41.68 -10.19
CA MET A 1 -2.41 -40.28 -10.68
C MET A 1 -2.44 -39.39 -9.46
N THR A 2 -1.34 -38.68 -9.19
CA THR A 2 -1.19 -37.84 -7.98
C THR A 2 -1.98 -36.53 -8.11
N GLU A 3 -2.50 -35.99 -7.01
CA GLU A 3 -3.30 -34.75 -6.96
C GLU A 3 -2.62 -33.56 -7.68
N GLU A 4 -1.29 -33.54 -7.67
CA GLU A 4 -0.47 -32.54 -8.35
C GLU A 4 -0.64 -32.57 -9.89
N GLN A 5 -0.76 -33.76 -10.50
CA GLN A 5 -1.01 -33.91 -11.93
C GLN A 5 -2.42 -33.47 -12.32
N ALA A 6 -3.40 -33.68 -11.45
CA ALA A 6 -4.78 -33.24 -11.67
C ALA A 6 -4.89 -31.70 -11.61
N SER A 7 -4.19 -31.06 -10.67
CA SER A 7 -4.11 -29.59 -10.56
C SER A 7 -3.45 -28.93 -11.79
N LYS A 8 -2.30 -29.46 -12.22
CA LYS A 8 -1.59 -28.98 -13.43
C LYS A 8 -2.44 -29.13 -14.69
N SER A 9 -3.08 -30.29 -14.87
CA SER A 9 -3.97 -30.54 -16.01
C SER A 9 -5.17 -29.58 -16.04
N LYS A 10 -5.73 -29.24 -14.86
CA LYS A 10 -6.84 -28.29 -14.74
C LYS A 10 -6.40 -26.85 -15.08
N GLN A 11 -5.20 -26.43 -14.65
CA GLN A 11 -4.65 -25.13 -15.03
C GLN A 11 -4.36 -25.02 -16.52
N ILE A 12 -3.79 -26.07 -17.13
CA ILE A 12 -3.54 -26.13 -18.57
C ILE A 12 -4.86 -26.05 -19.35
N LEU A 13 -5.89 -26.77 -18.90
CA LEU A 13 -7.21 -26.73 -19.52
C LEU A 13 -7.83 -25.32 -19.45
N ILE A 14 -7.78 -24.68 -18.28
CA ILE A 14 -8.29 -23.32 -18.11
C ILE A 14 -7.53 -22.34 -19.02
N GLY A 15 -6.20 -22.42 -19.07
CA GLY A 15 -5.38 -21.60 -19.95
C GLY A 15 -5.70 -21.82 -21.42
N ALA A 16 -5.86 -23.07 -21.85
CA ALA A 16 -6.23 -23.42 -23.21
C ALA A 16 -7.62 -22.92 -23.59
N VAL A 17 -8.60 -22.98 -22.68
CA VAL A 17 -9.94 -22.43 -22.89
C VAL A 17 -9.88 -20.91 -23.06
N ILE A 18 -9.20 -20.20 -22.16
CA ILE A 18 -9.06 -18.74 -22.24
C ILE A 18 -8.39 -18.33 -23.55
N LEU A 19 -7.28 -18.98 -23.91
CA LEU A 19 -6.55 -18.68 -25.14
C LEU A 19 -7.41 -18.99 -26.37
N GLY A 20 -8.13 -20.12 -26.35
CA GLY A 20 -9.07 -20.50 -27.39
C GLY A 20 -10.20 -19.49 -27.58
N THR A 21 -10.83 -19.05 -26.48
CA THR A 21 -11.91 -18.05 -26.52
C THR A 21 -11.41 -16.71 -27.08
N ILE A 22 -10.25 -16.24 -26.64
CA ILE A 22 -9.65 -15.01 -27.16
C ILE A 22 -9.35 -15.13 -28.65
N THR A 23 -8.77 -16.26 -29.07
CA THR A 23 -8.41 -16.50 -30.48
C THR A 23 -9.65 -16.53 -31.37
N VAL A 24 -10.67 -17.30 -30.98
CA VAL A 24 -11.94 -17.36 -31.72
C VAL A 24 -12.62 -16.00 -31.75
N GLY A 25 -12.67 -15.28 -30.63
CA GLY A 25 -13.23 -13.93 -30.56
C GLY A 25 -12.52 -12.94 -31.49
N MET A 26 -11.18 -12.95 -31.48
CA MET A 26 -10.36 -12.09 -32.35
C MET A 26 -10.57 -12.40 -33.84
N LEU A 27 -10.57 -13.68 -34.23
CA LEU A 27 -10.85 -14.09 -35.61
C LEU A 27 -12.26 -13.69 -36.05
N THR A 28 -13.24 -13.84 -35.15
CA THR A 28 -14.62 -13.44 -35.41
C THR A 28 -14.74 -11.93 -35.56
N LEU A 29 -13.98 -11.13 -34.81
CA LEU A 29 -13.96 -9.68 -34.96
C LEU A 29 -13.30 -9.26 -36.29
N LEU A 30 -12.19 -9.89 -36.66
CA LEU A 30 -11.42 -9.58 -37.88
C LEU A 30 -12.15 -9.98 -39.17
N ILE A 31 -13.03 -10.97 -39.12
CA ILE A 31 -13.78 -11.47 -40.28
C ILE A 31 -15.24 -10.98 -40.23
N GLY A 32 -15.83 -10.87 -39.05
CA GLY A 32 -17.24 -10.60 -38.82
C GLY A 32 -17.70 -9.23 -39.28
N TRP A 33 -16.84 -8.21 -39.25
CA TRP A 33 -17.18 -6.87 -39.76
C TRP A 33 -17.58 -6.90 -41.25
N ARG A 34 -17.06 -7.86 -42.02
CA ARG A 34 -17.39 -8.04 -43.45
C ARG A 34 -18.84 -8.44 -43.68
N TYR A 35 -19.47 -9.06 -42.70
CA TYR A 35 -20.84 -9.58 -42.77
C TYR A 35 -21.87 -8.64 -42.14
N VAL A 36 -21.42 -7.50 -41.58
CA VAL A 36 -22.30 -6.48 -41.01
C VAL A 36 -22.57 -5.42 -42.09
N PRO A 37 -23.79 -5.34 -42.65
CA PRO A 37 -24.10 -4.34 -43.66
C PRO A 37 -24.30 -2.95 -43.04
N GLY A 38 -23.93 -1.92 -43.80
CA GLY A 38 -24.14 -0.51 -43.45
C GLY A 38 -22.95 0.16 -42.76
N LEU A 39 -23.16 1.41 -42.34
CA LEU A 39 -22.13 2.30 -41.78
C LEU A 39 -21.41 1.70 -40.56
N PHE A 40 -22.12 0.91 -39.76
CA PHE A 40 -21.57 0.28 -38.56
C PHE A 40 -20.50 -0.78 -38.88
N GLY A 41 -20.70 -1.56 -39.96
CA GLY A 41 -19.73 -2.56 -40.40
C GLY A 41 -18.46 -1.92 -40.98
N GLU A 42 -18.61 -0.85 -41.77
CA GLU A 42 -17.47 -0.07 -42.27
C GLU A 42 -16.70 0.59 -41.12
N TRP A 43 -17.39 1.18 -40.15
CA TRP A 43 -16.76 1.79 -38.97
C TRP A 43 -15.98 0.77 -38.13
N LEU A 44 -16.56 -0.41 -37.89
CA LEU A 44 -15.86 -1.51 -37.20
C LEU A 44 -14.64 -1.99 -37.99
N GLY A 45 -14.74 -2.11 -39.31
CA GLY A 45 -13.63 -2.47 -40.19
C GLY A 45 -12.48 -1.45 -40.14
N VAL A 46 -12.80 -0.15 -40.14
CA VAL A 46 -11.81 0.92 -40.00
C VAL A 46 -11.10 0.86 -38.65
N ILE A 47 -11.85 0.66 -37.56
CA ILE A 47 -11.27 0.54 -36.21
C ILE A 47 -10.41 -0.72 -36.10
N ALA A 48 -10.90 -1.86 -36.58
CA ALA A 48 -10.14 -3.10 -36.57
C ALA A 48 -8.83 -2.98 -37.37
N GLY A 49 -8.89 -2.33 -38.55
CA GLY A 49 -7.72 -2.03 -39.37
C GLY A 49 -6.74 -1.08 -38.68
N LEU A 50 -7.24 -0.04 -38.01
CA LEU A 50 -6.41 0.91 -37.26
C LEU A 50 -5.71 0.20 -36.09
N LEU A 51 -6.44 -0.56 -35.27
CA LEU A 51 -5.91 -1.26 -34.10
C LEU A 51 -4.91 -2.36 -34.45
N SER A 52 -4.97 -2.92 -35.66
CA SER A 52 -4.03 -3.93 -36.15
C SER A 52 -2.78 -3.34 -36.81
N THR A 53 -2.62 -2.02 -36.82
CA THR A 53 -1.38 -1.39 -37.30
C THR A 53 -0.19 -1.74 -36.40
N PRO A 54 1.02 -1.96 -36.96
CA PRO A 54 2.20 -2.35 -36.19
C PRO A 54 2.50 -1.38 -35.03
N PHE A 55 2.38 -0.08 -35.29
CA PHE A 55 2.61 0.95 -34.27
C PHE A 55 1.64 0.86 -33.09
N LEU A 56 0.34 0.70 -33.34
CA LEU A 56 -0.64 0.63 -32.26
C LEU A 56 -0.52 -0.68 -31.47
N LEU A 57 -0.21 -1.79 -32.12
CA LEU A 57 0.10 -3.05 -31.45
C LEU A 57 1.33 -2.90 -30.54
N GLU A 58 2.43 -2.35 -31.03
CA GLU A 58 3.64 -2.11 -30.23
C GLU A 58 3.36 -1.16 -29.04
N ALA A 59 2.68 -0.04 -29.29
CA ALA A 59 2.31 0.90 -28.25
C ALA A 59 1.41 0.24 -27.18
N SER A 60 0.50 -0.65 -27.59
CA SER A 60 -0.34 -1.40 -26.66
C SER A 60 0.46 -2.31 -25.72
N PHE A 61 1.55 -2.93 -26.20
CA PHE A 61 2.42 -3.75 -25.36
C PHE A 61 3.21 -2.92 -24.35
N VAL A 62 3.65 -1.72 -24.74
CA VAL A 62 4.30 -0.76 -23.83
C VAL A 62 3.33 -0.32 -22.73
N VAL A 63 2.10 0.06 -23.11
CA VAL A 63 1.06 0.44 -22.14
C VAL A 63 0.70 -0.73 -21.24
N LEU A 64 0.55 -1.94 -21.78
CA LEU A 64 0.28 -3.15 -21.01
C LEU A 64 1.41 -3.43 -20.01
N GLY A 65 2.67 -3.32 -20.43
CA GLY A 65 3.83 -3.45 -19.55
C GLY A 65 3.81 -2.43 -18.41
N LEU A 66 3.51 -1.17 -18.72
CA LEU A 66 3.36 -0.12 -17.70
C LEU A 66 2.22 -0.44 -16.72
N VAL A 67 1.06 -0.87 -17.22
CA VAL A 67 -0.10 -1.26 -16.40
C VAL A 67 0.25 -2.44 -15.50
N ILE A 68 1.00 -3.43 -15.99
CA ILE A 68 1.45 -4.56 -15.16
C ILE A 68 2.38 -4.07 -14.06
N VAL A 69 3.38 -3.24 -14.38
CA VAL A 69 4.33 -2.71 -13.38
C VAL A 69 3.59 -1.89 -12.31
N VAL A 70 2.75 -0.94 -12.74
CA VAL A 70 1.95 -0.11 -11.83
C VAL A 70 0.97 -0.95 -11.04
N GLY A 71 0.31 -1.92 -11.66
CA GLY A 71 -0.65 -2.81 -11.02
C GLY A 71 0.00 -3.70 -9.97
N LEU A 72 1.15 -4.30 -10.27
CA LEU A 72 1.94 -5.06 -9.30
C LEU A 72 2.42 -4.18 -8.15
N ASN A 73 2.91 -2.98 -8.46
CA ASN A 73 3.34 -2.02 -7.44
C ASN A 73 2.16 -1.59 -6.55
N SER A 74 0.99 -1.31 -7.13
CA SER A 74 -0.21 -0.94 -6.40
C SER A 74 -0.75 -2.10 -5.57
N TRP A 75 -0.76 -3.32 -6.10
CA TRP A 75 -1.16 -4.51 -5.36
C TRP A 75 -0.23 -4.77 -4.17
N ARG A 76 1.08 -4.59 -4.39
CA ARG A 76 2.07 -4.66 -3.32
C ARG A 76 1.81 -3.60 -2.26
N ARG A 77 1.58 -2.34 -2.65
CA ARG A 77 1.24 -1.25 -1.71
C ARG A 77 -0.02 -1.55 -0.89
N ILE A 78 -1.04 -2.13 -1.50
CA ILE A 78 -2.29 -2.48 -0.78
C ILE A 78 -2.03 -3.62 0.22
N LYS A 79 -1.20 -4.60 -0.15
CA LYS A 79 -0.90 -5.77 0.69
C LYS A 79 0.07 -5.44 1.83
N ASP A 80 1.11 -4.65 1.53
CA ASP A 80 2.22 -4.36 2.43
C ASP A 80 2.03 -3.02 3.18
N GLY A 81 0.98 -2.25 2.88
CA GLY A 81 0.68 -0.95 3.50
C GLY A 81 1.28 0.24 2.75
N GLU A 82 0.77 1.46 2.98
CA GLU A 82 1.38 2.73 2.53
C GLU A 82 2.66 3.07 3.29
N GLU A 83 3.40 2.07 3.72
CA GLU A 83 4.62 2.27 4.49
C GLU A 83 5.70 2.80 3.56
N PHE A 84 6.14 4.01 3.87
CA PHE A 84 7.37 4.63 3.42
C PHE A 84 8.40 3.56 3.11
N VAL A 85 9.00 3.67 1.91
CA VAL A 85 10.13 2.86 1.46
C VAL A 85 11.00 2.45 2.66
N TYR A 86 10.82 1.24 3.17
CA TYR A 86 11.82 0.60 3.99
C TYR A 86 12.98 0.40 3.04
N LEU A 87 13.99 1.26 3.15
CA LEU A 87 15.26 1.11 2.46
C LEU A 87 16.01 -0.05 3.10
N GLU A 88 15.45 -1.27 3.11
CA GLU A 88 16.22 -2.46 3.41
C GLU A 88 15.53 -3.76 3.02
N GLN A 89 16.20 -4.49 2.13
CA GLN A 89 16.11 -5.94 2.05
C GLN A 89 17.50 -6.47 2.41
N VAL A 90 17.64 -7.02 3.62
CA VAL A 90 18.91 -7.42 4.29
C VAL A 90 19.38 -8.84 3.88
N GLU A 91 19.01 -9.34 2.70
CA GLU A 91 19.50 -10.65 2.20
C GLU A 91 20.15 -10.55 0.82
N GLY A 92 20.85 -9.45 0.53
CA GLY A 92 21.68 -9.29 -0.66
C GLY A 92 23.17 -9.24 -0.32
N PRO A 93 24.07 -9.88 -1.09
CA PRO A 93 25.51 -9.80 -0.86
C PRO A 93 26.00 -8.35 -1.02
N GLY A 94 26.52 -7.73 0.05
CA GLY A 94 27.14 -6.39 -0.02
C GLY A 94 26.85 -5.42 1.14
N THR A 95 26.14 -5.83 2.19
CA THR A 95 25.83 -5.01 3.38
C THR A 95 27.08 -4.51 4.14
N GLU A 96 28.22 -5.17 3.97
CA GLU A 96 29.52 -4.76 4.53
C GLU A 96 30.13 -3.51 3.85
N ARG A 97 29.60 -3.09 2.68
CA ARG A 97 30.13 -1.95 1.90
C ARG A 97 29.41 -0.61 2.16
N LEU A 98 28.43 -0.59 3.07
CA LEU A 98 27.71 0.64 3.40
C LEU A 98 28.61 1.59 4.23
N PRO A 99 28.71 2.88 3.87
CA PRO A 99 29.43 3.87 4.66
C PRO A 99 28.90 3.97 6.11
N ASP A 100 29.79 4.23 7.07
CA ASP A 100 29.47 4.25 8.52
C ASP A 100 28.27 5.13 8.86
N GLN A 101 28.18 6.28 8.21
CA GLN A 101 27.11 7.25 8.32
C GLN A 101 25.74 6.80 7.78
N ALA A 102 25.63 5.66 7.09
CA ALA A 102 24.37 5.13 6.59
C ALA A 102 23.87 3.92 7.42
N ARG A 103 24.71 3.37 8.30
CA ARG A 103 24.39 2.16 9.08
C ARG A 103 23.39 2.40 10.21
N TRP A 104 23.14 3.65 10.60
CA TRP A 104 22.20 4.00 11.68
C TRP A 104 20.76 4.17 11.22
N ALA A 105 20.53 4.40 9.91
CA ALA A 105 19.18 4.52 9.32
C ALA A 105 18.60 3.17 8.88
N VAL A 106 19.32 2.09 9.23
CA VAL A 106 19.11 0.71 8.83
C VAL A 106 18.54 -0.05 10.01
N TYR A 107 17.27 -0.44 9.90
CA TYR A 107 16.55 -1.16 10.95
C TYR A 107 16.67 -2.66 10.69
N ARG A 108 17.45 -3.33 11.54
CA ARG A 108 17.68 -4.79 11.45
C ARG A 108 16.43 -5.62 11.64
N GLU A 109 15.44 -5.07 12.32
CA GLU A 109 14.20 -5.74 12.66
C GLU A 109 13.04 -4.90 12.17
N LYS A 110 11.99 -5.59 11.71
CA LYS A 110 10.73 -4.94 11.33
C LYS A 110 10.21 -4.17 12.56
N PRO A 111 9.79 -2.89 12.42
CA PRO A 111 9.21 -2.15 13.52
C PRO A 111 8.02 -2.90 14.13
N LEU A 112 7.83 -2.69 15.43
CA LEU A 112 6.66 -3.21 16.13
C LEU A 112 5.40 -2.74 15.38
N PRO A 113 4.39 -3.61 15.19
CA PRO A 113 3.13 -3.17 14.60
C PRO A 113 2.59 -2.01 15.45
N PRO A 114 1.98 -0.98 14.82
CA PRO A 114 1.37 0.10 15.57
C PRO A 114 0.33 -0.50 16.50
N GLY A 115 0.65 -0.55 17.79
CA GLY A 115 -0.29 -0.93 18.83
C GLY A 115 -1.39 0.11 18.95
N THR A 116 -2.50 -0.26 19.56
CA THR A 116 -3.45 0.75 20.07
C THR A 116 -2.76 1.48 21.22
N LEU A 117 -2.25 2.69 20.94
CA LEU A 117 -1.67 3.53 21.99
C LEU A 117 -2.77 3.87 22.99
N THR A 118 -2.49 3.63 24.27
CA THR A 118 -3.33 4.09 25.37
C THR A 118 -3.35 5.63 25.40
N LEU A 119 -4.38 6.22 26.01
CA LEU A 119 -4.47 7.68 26.14
C LEU A 119 -3.27 8.26 26.92
N LEU A 120 -2.70 7.50 27.86
CA LEU A 120 -1.51 7.90 28.61
C LEU A 120 -0.28 7.94 27.69
N GLU A 121 -0.02 6.88 26.92
CA GLU A 121 1.12 6.84 25.98
C GLU A 121 1.02 7.95 24.93
N GLN A 122 -0.20 8.29 24.48
CA GLN A 122 -0.43 9.43 23.58
C GLN A 122 -0.09 10.76 24.25
N ALA A 123 -0.49 10.94 25.52
CA ALA A 123 -0.21 12.17 26.26
C ALA A 123 1.28 12.33 26.59
N GLU A 124 1.96 11.25 27.01
CA GLU A 124 3.40 11.22 27.25
C GLU A 124 4.20 11.54 25.98
N GLY A 125 3.84 10.90 24.86
CA GLY A 125 4.46 11.15 23.58
C GLY A 125 4.30 12.61 23.13
N ALA A 126 3.10 13.17 23.31
CA ALA A 126 2.82 14.57 23.00
C ALA A 126 3.61 15.55 23.89
N VAL A 127 3.75 15.29 25.19
CA VAL A 127 4.61 16.08 26.08
C VAL A 127 6.08 15.98 25.66
N ALA A 128 6.57 14.79 25.31
CA ALA A 128 7.97 14.57 24.94
C ALA A 128 8.39 15.35 23.67
N ILE A 129 7.45 15.57 22.74
CA ILE A 129 7.69 16.37 21.53
C ILE A 129 7.32 17.85 21.68
N GLY A 130 6.82 18.27 22.86
CA GLY A 130 6.42 19.65 23.16
C GLY A 130 5.05 20.05 22.60
N ASP A 131 4.22 19.10 22.16
CA ASP A 131 2.85 19.35 21.71
C ASP A 131 1.87 19.31 22.90
N PHE A 132 1.83 20.42 23.64
CA PHE A 132 1.01 20.52 24.84
C PHE A 132 -0.50 20.58 24.56
N GLU A 133 -0.93 20.98 23.36
CA GLU A 133 -2.36 20.97 23.00
C GLU A 133 -2.84 19.54 22.78
N ALA A 134 -2.07 18.71 22.07
CA ALA A 134 -2.39 17.29 21.89
C ALA A 134 -2.37 16.53 23.22
N ALA A 135 -1.39 16.81 24.08
CA ALA A 135 -1.31 16.23 25.42
C ALA A 135 -2.53 16.62 26.29
N ALA A 136 -2.97 17.88 26.26
CA ALA A 136 -4.16 18.31 26.98
C ALA A 136 -5.44 17.64 26.47
N ALA A 137 -5.56 17.46 25.15
CA ALA A 137 -6.70 16.77 24.56
C ALA A 137 -6.75 15.28 24.97
N ALA A 138 -5.60 14.61 24.99
CA ALA A 138 -5.49 13.21 25.42
C ALA A 138 -5.87 13.05 26.90
N VAL A 139 -5.38 13.94 27.78
CA VAL A 139 -5.74 13.95 29.21
C VAL A 139 -7.23 14.27 29.42
N ALA A 140 -7.81 15.18 28.65
CA ALA A 140 -9.23 15.53 28.76
C ALA A 140 -10.17 14.39 28.34
N ALA A 141 -9.69 13.47 27.51
CA ALA A 141 -10.43 12.28 27.08
C ALA A 141 -10.37 11.12 28.08
N MET A 142 -9.52 11.20 29.12
CA MET A 142 -9.39 10.18 30.16
C MET A 142 -10.57 10.20 31.14
N SER A 143 -10.95 9.03 31.64
CA SER A 143 -11.93 8.89 32.72
C SER A 143 -11.36 9.34 34.08
N HIS A 144 -12.23 9.57 35.07
CA HIS A 144 -11.80 9.95 36.42
C HIS A 144 -10.91 8.90 37.12
N GLU A 145 -11.08 7.62 36.79
CA GLU A 145 -10.23 6.55 37.33
C GLU A 145 -8.84 6.57 36.69
N GLU A 146 -8.75 6.84 35.38
CA GLU A 146 -7.47 6.95 34.66
C GLU A 146 -6.69 8.21 35.07
N LEU A 147 -7.37 9.32 35.32
CA LEU A 147 -6.76 10.57 35.79
C LEU A 147 -6.08 10.47 37.16
N ALA A 148 -6.42 9.45 37.95
CA ALA A 148 -5.85 9.18 39.26
C ALA A 148 -4.64 8.22 39.20
N ALA A 149 -4.29 7.70 38.03
CA ALA A 149 -3.11 6.86 37.85
C ALA A 149 -1.83 7.70 37.98
N ASP A 150 -0.81 7.13 38.63
CA ASP A 150 0.45 7.82 38.94
C ASP A 150 1.13 8.41 37.69
N GLY A 151 1.10 7.71 36.54
CA GLY A 151 1.69 8.19 35.29
C GLY A 151 1.00 9.43 34.69
N VAL A 152 -0.30 9.61 34.96
CA VAL A 152 -1.06 10.77 34.46
C VAL A 152 -0.75 12.03 35.27
N LEU A 153 -0.33 11.89 36.53
CA LEU A 153 0.06 13.03 37.37
C LEU A 153 1.29 13.74 36.80
N GLU A 154 2.30 13.00 36.35
CA GLU A 154 3.52 13.56 35.75
C GLU A 154 3.19 14.37 34.47
N VAL A 155 2.35 13.82 33.60
CA VAL A 155 1.87 14.49 32.38
C VAL A 155 1.09 15.76 32.71
N ARG A 156 0.23 15.72 33.73
CA ARG A 156 -0.57 16.88 34.17
C ARG A 156 0.30 17.96 34.82
N LEU A 157 1.34 17.59 35.55
CA LEU A 157 2.32 18.52 36.10
C LEU A 157 3.07 19.23 34.96
N ALA A 158 3.58 18.48 33.98
CA ALA A 158 4.25 19.03 32.81
C ALA A 158 3.34 20.00 32.02
N LEU A 159 2.05 19.67 31.88
CA LEU A 159 1.07 20.57 31.26
C LEU A 159 0.80 21.83 32.09
N ALA A 160 0.75 21.72 33.41
CA ALA A 160 0.55 22.86 34.30
C ALA A 160 1.74 23.82 34.29
N GLU A 161 2.97 23.30 34.25
CA GLU A 161 4.20 24.07 34.10
C GLU A 161 4.28 24.76 32.74
N ALA A 162 4.06 24.01 31.64
CA ALA A 162 4.09 24.56 30.29
C ALA A 162 3.00 25.61 30.04
N GLY A 163 1.82 25.43 30.65
CA GLY A 163 0.71 26.37 30.58
C GLY A 163 0.82 27.58 31.52
N GLY A 164 1.91 27.73 32.29
CA GLY A 164 2.13 28.82 33.24
C GLY A 164 1.16 28.82 34.44
N LYS A 165 0.49 27.70 34.70
CA LYS A 165 -0.49 27.54 35.80
C LYS A 165 0.19 26.91 37.02
N THR A 166 1.25 27.55 37.52
CA THR A 166 2.07 27.05 38.64
C THR A 166 1.27 26.75 39.90
N ALA A 167 0.25 27.56 40.21
CA ALA A 167 -0.64 27.33 41.34
C ALA A 167 -1.48 26.02 41.25
N LEU A 168 -1.58 25.43 40.06
CA LEU A 168 -2.25 24.14 39.82
C LEU A 168 -1.26 22.97 39.89
N ALA A 169 0.01 23.20 39.53
CA ALA A 169 1.09 22.24 39.74
C ALA A 169 1.36 21.99 41.23
N ASP A 170 1.31 23.04 42.07
CA ASP A 170 1.52 22.92 43.52
C ASP A 170 0.39 22.17 44.28
N ARG A 171 -0.71 21.83 43.61
CA ARG A 171 -1.91 21.18 44.21
C ARG A 171 -2.13 19.75 43.73
N LEU A 172 -1.33 19.28 42.77
CA LEU A 172 -1.33 17.91 42.26
C LEU A 172 -0.24 17.11 42.94
#